data_AF-A0A1J5T731-F1
#
_entry.id   AF-A0A1J5T731-F1
#
_cell.length_a   1.000
_cell.length_b   1.000
_cell.length_c   1.000
_cell.angle_alpha   90.00
_cell.angle_beta   90.00
_cell.angle_gamma   90.00
#
_symmetry.space_group_name_H-M   'P 1'
#
loop_
_entity.id
_entity.type
_entity.pdbx_description
1 polymer ?
#
loop_
_entity_poly.entity_id
_entity_poly.type
_entity_poly.pdbx_seq_one_letter_code
_entity_poly.pdbx_strand_id
1 'polypeptide(L)'
;MTSATERFLEMVKAHFEEKGHHVGWVKIEDSKQMVVQIKSESGYFVSAKFGIRGEHVIIYDEWGRSVAVKPTKANLEDVKSWAYS
;
A
#
# COMPACT_ATOMS: atom_id res chain seq x y z
N MET A 1 14.63 10.64 -11.45
CA MET A 1 13.92 9.51 -12.07
C MET A 1 13.18 8.77 -10.98
N THR A 2 11.87 8.59 -11.10
CA THR A 2 11.05 7.81 -10.16
C THR A 2 11.45 6.34 -10.24
N SER A 3 11.84 5.74 -9.11
CA SER A 3 12.23 4.34 -8.96
C SER A 3 11.06 3.39 -9.25
N ALA A 4 11.35 2.12 -9.52
CA ALA A 4 10.31 1.11 -9.76
C ALA A 4 9.37 0.95 -8.56
N THR A 5 9.89 1.05 -7.35
CA THR A 5 9.13 1.02 -6.09
C THR A 5 8.23 2.24 -5.92
N GLU A 6 8.70 3.44 -6.29
CA GLU A 6 7.87 4.65 -6.25
C GLU A 6 6.74 4.57 -7.27
N ARG A 7 7.02 4.15 -8.51
CA ARG A 7 5.98 3.94 -9.54
C ARG A 7 4.96 2.90 -9.11
N PHE A 8 5.41 1.81 -8.48
CA PHE A 8 4.50 0.80 -7.93
C PHE A 8 3.54 1.41 -6.91
N LEU A 9 4.05 2.21 -5.96
CA LEU A 9 3.21 2.89 -4.97
C LEU A 9 2.26 3.91 -5.60
N GLU A 10 2.70 4.66 -6.63
CA GLU A 10 1.83 5.57 -7.38
C GLU A 10 0.66 4.83 -8.04
N MET A 11 0.91 3.66 -8.63
CA MET A 11 -0.13 2.83 -9.24
C MET A 11 -1.08 2.23 -8.20
N VAL A 12 -0.57 1.79 -7.05
CA VAL A 12 -1.40 1.32 -5.93
C VAL A 12 -2.28 2.46 -5.42
N LYS A 13 -1.69 3.63 -5.14
CA LYS A 13 -2.41 4.84 -4.71
C LYS A 13 -3.54 5.18 -5.67
N ALA A 14 -3.24 5.32 -6.95
CA ALA A 14 -4.22 5.70 -7.96
C ALA A 14 -5.39 4.70 -8.01
N HIS A 15 -5.11 3.40 -7.90
CA HIS A 15 -6.15 2.38 -7.90
C HIS A 15 -7.08 2.48 -6.68
N PHE A 16 -6.52 2.59 -5.48
CA PHE A 16 -7.34 2.67 -4.26
C PHE A 16 -8.15 3.97 -4.21
N GLU A 17 -7.58 5.10 -4.65
CA GLU A 17 -8.32 6.36 -4.77
C GLU A 17 -9.45 6.28 -5.80
N GLU A 18 -9.22 5.65 -6.96
CA GLU A 18 -10.25 5.40 -7.98
C GLU A 18 -11.40 4.55 -7.44
N LYS A 19 -11.11 3.64 -6.52
CA LYS A 19 -12.11 2.82 -5.81
C LYS A 19 -12.76 3.51 -4.62
N GLY A 20 -12.40 4.76 -4.34
CA GLY A 20 -13.00 5.56 -3.27
C GLY A 20 -12.43 5.27 -1.88
N HIS A 21 -11.31 4.56 -1.78
CA HIS A 21 -10.61 4.37 -0.51
C HIS A 21 -9.84 5.62 -0.12
N HIS A 22 -9.70 5.84 1.19
CA HIS A 22 -8.85 6.90 1.70
C HIS A 22 -7.39 6.47 1.65
N VAL A 23 -6.57 7.26 0.96
CA VAL A 23 -5.12 7.09 0.89
C VAL A 23 -4.43 8.31 1.49
N GLY A 24 -3.58 8.09 2.49
CA GLY A 24 -2.83 9.12 3.19
C GLY A 24 -1.33 8.84 3.19
N TRP A 25 -0.57 9.79 3.73
CA TRP A 25 0.86 9.60 3.95
C TRP A 25 1.21 9.97 5.39
N VAL A 26 2.02 9.13 6.02
CA VAL A 26 2.54 9.37 7.37
C VAL A 26 4.06 9.41 7.32
N LYS A 27 4.65 10.33 8.09
CA LYS A 27 6.09 10.35 8.32
C LYS A 27 6.37 9.54 9.58
N ILE A 28 7.16 8.48 9.46
CA ILE A 28 7.62 7.65 10.58
C ILE A 28 9.15 7.72 10.58
N GLU A 29 9.69 8.32 11.64
CA GLU A 29 11.11 8.67 11.74
C GLU A 29 11.55 9.48 10.50
N ASP A 30 12.43 8.90 9.69
CA ASP A 30 12.95 9.49 8.45
C ASP A 30 12.30 8.91 7.18
N SER A 31 11.32 8.02 7.32
CA SER A 31 10.63 7.37 6.20
C SER A 31 9.22 7.91 5.99
N LYS A 32 8.83 8.07 4.73
CA LYS A 32 7.45 8.39 4.34
C LYS A 32 6.74 7.09 3.98
N GLN A 33 5.64 6.79 4.67
CA GLN A 33 4.82 5.60 4.39
C GLN A 33 3.46 6.02 3.86
N MET A 34 3.01 5.34 2.82
CA MET A 34 1.64 5.47 2.33
C MET A 34 0.73 4.63 3.22
N VAL A 35 -0.44 5.15 3.56
CA VAL A 35 -1.45 4.43 4.35
C VAL A 35 -2.71 4.32 3.52
N VAL A 36 -3.24 3.12 3.40
CA VAL A 36 -4.51 2.84 2.72
C VAL A 36 -5.49 2.35 3.76
N GLN A 37 -6.65 2.99 3.86
CA GLN A 37 -7.76 2.50 4.67
C GLN A 37 -8.67 1.61 3.81
N ILE A 38 -8.79 0.34 4.21
CA ILE A 38 -9.60 -0.67 3.54
C ILE A 38 -10.80 -0.94 4.44
N LYS A 39 -12.01 -0.86 3.88
CA LYS A 39 -13.22 -1.21 4.62
C LYS A 39 -13.34 -2.72 4.57
N SER A 40 -13.32 -3.39 5.71
CA SER A 40 -13.55 -4.84 5.75
C SER A 40 -15.04 -5.17 5.57
N GLU A 41 -15.33 -6.39 5.12
CA GLU A 41 -16.70 -6.95 5.05
C GLU A 41 -17.47 -6.84 6.38
N SER A 42 -16.75 -6.88 7.51
CA SER A 42 -17.31 -6.76 8.87
C SER A 42 -17.75 -5.34 9.25
N GLY A 43 -17.52 -4.35 8.38
CA GLY A 43 -17.85 -2.94 8.62
C GLY A 43 -16.77 -2.15 9.36
N TYR A 44 -15.71 -2.80 9.86
CA TYR A 44 -14.56 -2.12 10.45
C TYR A 44 -13.56 -1.68 9.39
N PHE A 45 -12.92 -0.53 9.59
CA PHE A 45 -11.80 -0.08 8.76
C PHE A 45 -10.51 -0.73 9.25
N VAL A 46 -9.81 -1.39 8.34
CA VAL A 46 -8.44 -1.86 8.52
C VAL A 46 -7.49 -0.98 7.73
N SER A 47 -6.20 -0.96 8.10
CA SER A 47 -5.22 -0.11 7.43
C SER A 47 -3.99 -0.88 7.02
N ALA A 48 -3.58 -0.74 5.77
CA ALA A 48 -2.28 -1.21 5.29
C ALA A 48 -1.32 -0.02 5.17
N LYS A 49 -0.08 -0.19 5.61
CA LYS A 49 0.99 0.81 5.44
C LYS A 49 2.04 0.30 4.46
N PHE A 50 2.48 1.16 3.55
CA PHE A 50 3.46 0.83 2.52
C PHE A 50 4.68 1.74 2.67
N GLY A 51 5.85 1.15 2.87
CA GLY A 51 7.13 1.85 2.91
C GLY A 51 8.08 1.36 1.83
N ILE A 52 9.00 2.21 1.37
CA ILE A 52 10.05 1.81 0.43
C ILE A 52 11.31 1.44 1.20
N ARG A 53 11.91 0.30 0.86
CA ARG A 53 13.22 -0.13 1.38
C ARG A 53 14.06 -0.70 0.23
N GLY A 54 14.90 0.14 -0.35
CA GLY A 54 15.68 -0.23 -1.54
C GLY A 54 14.78 -0.59 -2.71
N GLU A 55 14.93 -1.80 -3.25
CA GLU A 55 14.13 -2.31 -4.37
C GLU A 55 12.80 -2.98 -3.96
N HIS A 56 12.46 -2.95 -2.67
CA HIS A 56 11.25 -3.56 -2.15
C HIS A 56 10.28 -2.51 -1.60
N VAL A 57 8.99 -2.82 -1.68
CA VAL A 57 7.96 -2.19 -0.89
C VAL A 57 7.68 -3.09 0.32
N ILE A 58 7.72 -2.54 1.52
CA ILE A 58 7.36 -3.22 2.75
C ILE A 58 5.92 -2.86 3.07
N ILE A 59 5.06 -3.87 3.14
CA ILE A 59 3.64 -3.70 3.46
C ILE A 59 3.43 -4.17 4.90
N TYR A 60 2.82 -3.34 5.73
CA TYR A 60 2.43 -3.65 7.11
C TYR A 60 0.91 -3.74 7.19
N ASP A 61 0.40 -4.77 7.88
CA ASP A 61 -1.01 -4.87 8.25
C ASP A 61 -1.33 -4.04 9.51
N GLU A 62 -2.59 -4.03 9.94
CA GLU A 62 -3.01 -3.27 11.14
C GLU A 62 -2.38 -3.79 12.44
N TRP A 63 -1.90 -5.03 12.47
CA TRP A 63 -1.25 -5.64 13.63
C TRP A 63 0.28 -5.49 13.61
N GLY A 64 0.83 -4.81 12.61
CA GLY A 64 2.26 -4.56 12.46
C GLY A 64 3.05 -5.72 11.88
N ARG A 65 2.39 -6.79 11.40
CA ARG A 65 3.06 -7.84 10.62
C ARG A 65 3.44 -7.27 9.27
N SER A 66 4.60 -7.67 8.74
CA SER A 66 5.09 -7.10 7.48
C SER A 66 5.53 -8.15 6.47
N VAL A 67 5.41 -7.77 5.20
CA VAL A 67 5.90 -8.53 4.04
C VAL A 67 6.66 -7.61 3.09
N ALA A 68 7.74 -8.12 2.51
CA ALA A 68 8.50 -7.42 1.48
C ALA A 68 8.06 -7.88 0.09
N VAL A 69 7.65 -6.95 -0.77
CA VAL A 69 7.21 -7.23 -2.14
C VAL A 69 8.09 -6.49 -3.15
N LYS A 70 8.42 -7.16 -4.25
CA LYS A 70 9.07 -6.52 -5.41
C LYS A 70 8.02 -5.83 -6.29
N PRO A 71 8.38 -4.75 -7.01
CA PRO A 71 7.47 -4.03 -7.90
C PRO A 71 7.24 -4.79 -9.22
N THR A 72 6.55 -5.93 -9.12
CA THR A 72 6.19 -6.79 -10.27
C THR A 72 4.72 -6.61 -10.62
N LYS A 73 4.33 -6.95 -11.85
CA LYS A 73 2.92 -6.94 -12.28
C LYS A 73 2.06 -7.86 -11.41
N ALA A 74 2.54 -9.06 -11.07
CA ALA A 74 1.80 -10.01 -10.26
C ALA A 74 1.49 -9.45 -8.86
N ASN A 75 2.50 -8.88 -8.18
CA ASN A 75 2.31 -8.27 -6.86
C ASN A 75 1.43 -7.02 -6.92
N LEU A 76 1.47 -6.27 -8.02
CA LEU A 76 0.60 -5.10 -8.20
C LEU A 76 -0.87 -5.54 -8.28
N GLU A 77 -1.17 -6.56 -9.07
CA GLU A 77 -2.54 -7.06 -9.23
C GLU A 77 -3.05 -7.73 -7.94
N ASP A 78 -2.18 -8.44 -7.21
CA ASP A 78 -2.50 -8.99 -5.89
C ASP A 78 -2.91 -7.88 -4.91
N VAL A 79 -2.09 -6.83 -4.74
CA VAL A 79 -2.40 -5.71 -3.85
C VAL A 79 -3.68 -4.96 -4.26
N LYS A 80 -3.90 -4.78 -5.57
CA LYS A 80 -5.13 -4.13 -6.08
C LYS A 80 -6.38 -4.95 -5.78
N SER A 81 -6.28 -6.27 -5.71
CA SER A 81 -7.44 -7.13 -5.42
C SER A 81 -8.09 -6.84 -4.06
N TRP A 82 -7.31 -6.27 -3.12
CA TRP A 82 -7.79 -5.92 -1.77
C TRP A 82 -8.76 -4.73 -1.76
N ALA A 83 -8.88 -3.97 -2.86
CA ALA A 83 -9.85 -2.89 -2.99
C ALA A 83 -11.28 -3.37 -3.27
N TYR A 84 -11.46 -4.67 -3.55
CA TYR A 84 -12.76 -5.29 -3.84
C TYR A 84 -13.24 -6.21 -2.72
N SER A 85 -12.48 -6.28 -1.62
CA SER A 85 -12.78 -7.04 -0.41
C SER A 85 -13.70 -6.28 0.53
#